data_AF-A0A430AYF7-F1
#
_entry.id   AF-A0A430AYF7-F1
#
_cell.length_a   1.000
_cell.length_b   1.000
_cell.length_c   1.000
_cell.angle_alpha   90.00
_cell.angle_beta   90.00
_cell.angle_gamma   90.00
#
_symmetry.space_group_name_H-M   'P 1'
#
loop_
_entity.id
_entity.type
_entity.pdbx_description
1 polymer ?
#
loop_
_entity_poly.entity_id
_entity_poly.type
_entity_poly.pdbx_seq_one_letter_code
_entity_poly.pdbx_strand_id
1 'polypeptide(L)'
;MMLKPSIDALLEKIDSKYSLVILASKRAHELESGATPMKEEFYSVKRVGQALEEIVEGDVVVDPNPELKRALIRQKEEQRLAEKNRERAELEAKLREER
;
A
#
# COMPACT_ATOMS: atom_id res chain seq x y z
N MET A 1 26.69 7.66 13.93
CA MET A 1 25.60 8.17 13.08
C MET A 1 24.30 7.91 13.81
N MET A 2 23.60 8.95 14.25
CA MET A 2 22.30 8.81 14.92
C MET A 2 21.28 8.28 13.91
N LEU A 3 20.51 7.26 14.31
CA LEU A 3 19.31 6.85 13.59
C LEU A 3 18.30 7.99 13.70
N LYS A 4 18.00 8.63 12.56
CA LYS A 4 16.83 9.50 12.43
C LYS A 4 15.79 8.76 11.57
N PRO A 5 14.52 8.74 11.96
CA PRO A 5 13.94 9.27 13.21
C PRO A 5 14.26 8.42 14.47
N SER A 6 13.99 8.99 15.67
CA SER A 6 14.12 8.25 16.94
C SER A 6 12.96 7.26 17.12
N ILE A 7 13.19 6.21 17.92
CA ILE A 7 12.16 5.19 18.16
C ILE A 7 10.94 5.75 18.89
N ASP A 8 11.15 6.69 19.81
CA ASP A 8 10.05 7.28 20.60
C ASP A 8 9.11 8.10 19.70
N ALA A 9 9.67 8.89 18.77
CA ALA A 9 8.88 9.65 17.79
C ALA A 9 8.06 8.75 16.86
N LEU A 10 8.59 7.57 16.52
CA LEU A 10 7.85 6.58 15.72
C LEU A 10 6.70 5.93 16.51
N LEU A 11 6.92 5.67 17.81
CA LEU A 11 5.91 5.07 18.67
C LEU A 11 4.82 6.05 19.10
N GLU A 12 5.04 7.36 19.01
CA GLU A 12 3.97 8.36 19.09
C GLU A 12 3.00 8.31 17.89
N LYS A 13 3.45 7.81 16.74
CA LYS A 13 2.63 7.66 15.53
C LYS A 13 2.00 6.28 15.40
N ILE A 14 2.66 5.25 15.95
CA ILE A 14 2.23 3.85 15.84
C ILE A 14 2.28 3.18 17.21
N ASP A 15 1.13 2.75 17.68
CA ASP A 15 0.93 2.22 19.04
C ASP A 15 1.68 0.91 19.33
N SER A 16 2.23 0.24 18.31
CA SER A 16 2.89 -1.06 18.45
C SER A 16 4.18 -1.15 17.66
N LYS A 17 5.24 -1.60 18.35
CA LYS A 17 6.55 -1.91 17.75
C LYS A 17 6.44 -2.91 16.59
N TYR A 18 5.56 -3.90 16.71
CA TYR A 18 5.36 -4.89 15.66
C TYR A 18 4.69 -4.27 14.44
N SER A 19 3.66 -3.44 14.64
CA SER A 19 2.99 -2.71 13.56
C SER A 19 3.95 -1.77 12.85
N LEU A 20 4.82 -1.08 13.60
CA LEU A 20 5.86 -0.21 13.05
C LEU A 20 6.83 -0.98 12.14
N VAL A 21 7.35 -2.12 12.60
CA VAL A 21 8.25 -2.96 11.79
C VAL A 21 7.56 -3.43 10.51
N ILE A 22 6.32 -3.94 10.62
CA ILE A 22 5.58 -4.43 9.47
C ILE A 22 5.27 -3.31 8.47
N LEU A 23 4.87 -2.12 8.94
CA LEU A 23 4.57 -0.98 8.09
C LEU A 23 5.82 -0.48 7.37
N ALA A 24 6.93 -0.31 8.09
CA ALA A 24 8.20 0.11 7.51
C ALA A 24 8.71 -0.89 6.46
N SER A 25 8.60 -2.20 6.72
CA SER A 25 8.96 -3.24 5.74
C SER A 25 8.10 -3.19 4.49
N LYS A 26 6.77 -3.07 4.64
CA LYS A 26 5.85 -2.97 3.49
C LYS A 26 6.15 -1.75 2.65
N ARG A 27 6.29 -0.59 3.29
CA ARG A 27 6.58 0.66 2.59
C ARG A 27 7.95 0.65 1.92
N ALA A 28 8.96 0.07 2.57
CA ALA A 28 10.27 -0.11 1.94
C ALA A 28 10.18 -0.94 0.65
N HIS A 29 9.40 -2.03 0.64
CA HIS A 29 9.20 -2.83 -0.57
C HIS A 29 8.43 -2.09 -1.67
N GLU A 30 7.47 -1.23 -1.31
CA GLU A 30 6.81 -0.35 -2.29
C GLU A 30 7.82 0.59 -2.95
N LEU A 31 8.67 1.24 -2.15
CA LEU A 31 9.74 2.13 -2.63
C LEU A 31 10.78 1.38 -3.48
N GLU A 32 11.09 0.13 -3.14
CA GLU A 32 11.95 -0.76 -3.96
C GLU A 32 11.28 -1.11 -5.29
N SER A 33 9.97 -1.28 -5.30
CA SER A 33 9.16 -1.59 -6.49
C SER A 33 8.91 -0.36 -7.38
N GLY A 34 9.50 0.79 -7.05
CA GLY A 34 9.37 2.03 -7.82
C GLY A 34 8.15 2.87 -7.48
N ALA A 35 7.50 2.63 -6.33
CA ALA A 35 6.46 3.54 -5.85
C ALA A 35 7.03 4.95 -5.65
N THR A 36 6.21 5.95 -5.96
CA THR A 36 6.57 7.35 -5.73
C THR A 36 6.79 7.59 -4.24
N PRO A 37 7.95 8.10 -3.83
CA PRO A 37 8.17 8.56 -2.46
C PRO A 37 7.20 9.71 -2.13
N MET A 38 6.73 9.77 -0.90
CA MET A 38 5.87 10.87 -0.43
C MET A 38 6.66 12.13 -0.09
N LYS A 39 7.98 11.97 0.09
CA LYS A 39 8.93 13.04 0.41
C LYS A 39 9.95 13.23 -0.71
N GLU A 40 10.34 14.47 -0.96
CA GLU A 40 11.35 14.81 -1.98
C GLU A 40 12.77 14.50 -1.51
N GLU A 41 13.07 14.73 -0.23
CA GLU A 41 14.41 14.57 0.35
C GLU A 41 14.41 13.63 1.55
N PHE A 42 15.37 12.71 1.58
CA PHE A 42 15.55 11.74 2.65
C PHE A 42 16.92 11.86 3.29
N TYR A 43 16.98 11.72 4.61
CA TYR A 43 18.24 11.56 5.33
C TYR A 43 18.84 10.18 5.11
N SER A 44 18.00 9.15 5.04
CA SER A 44 18.44 7.77 4.85
C SER A 44 18.54 7.39 3.39
N VAL A 45 19.65 6.76 3.04
CA VAL A 45 19.87 6.15 1.73
C VAL A 45 19.14 4.80 1.63
N LYS A 46 18.87 4.14 2.77
CA LYS A 46 18.22 2.82 2.80
C LYS A 46 16.70 2.96 2.77
N ARG A 47 16.04 2.11 2.00
CA ARG A 47 14.57 2.09 1.83
C ARG A 47 13.80 1.96 3.14
N VAL A 48 14.27 1.14 4.06
CA VAL A 48 13.68 1.02 5.40
C VAL A 48 13.78 2.34 6.18
N GLY A 49 14.90 3.05 6.08
CA GLY A 49 15.03 4.35 6.73
C GLY A 49 14.13 5.41 6.09
N GLN A 50 14.04 5.42 4.76
CA GLN A 50 13.11 6.29 4.02
C GLN A 50 11.66 6.05 4.44
N ALA A 51 11.27 4.78 4.58
CA ALA A 51 9.95 4.42 5.09
C ALA A 51 9.71 4.91 6.53
N LEU A 52 10.70 4.80 7.41
CA LEU A 52 10.59 5.33 8.78
C LEU A 52 10.46 6.86 8.80
N GLU A 53 11.13 7.55 7.88
CA GLU A 53 10.99 9.00 7.70
C GLU A 53 9.59 9.39 7.23
N GLU A 54 8.99 8.68 6.26
CA GLU A 54 7.60 8.95 5.84
C GLU A 54 6.59 8.61 6.96
N ILE A 55 6.87 7.59 7.78
CA ILE A 55 6.01 7.23 8.92
C ILE A 55 6.02 8.32 9.99
N VAL A 56 7.18 8.90 10.32
CA VAL A 56 7.24 9.93 11.38
C VAL A 56 6.59 11.24 10.95
N GLU A 57 6.65 11.60 9.66
CA GLU A 57 5.96 12.76 9.09
C GLU A 57 4.44 12.54 9.03
N GLY A 58 3.98 11.29 9.05
CA GLY A 58 2.57 10.92 8.99
C GLY A 58 2.04 10.71 7.58
N ASP A 59 2.92 10.67 6.58
CA ASP A 59 2.56 10.38 5.18
C ASP A 59 2.14 8.92 5.01
N VAL A 60 2.69 8.04 5.83
CA VAL A 60 2.41 6.59 5.82
C VAL A 60 1.84 6.17 7.16
N VAL A 61 0.56 5.79 7.15
CA VAL A 61 -0.20 5.43 8.35
C VAL A 61 -0.80 4.03 8.25
N VAL A 62 -1.03 3.41 9.41
CA VAL A 62 -1.87 2.21 9.48
C VAL A 62 -3.32 2.62 9.29
N ASP A 63 -4.04 1.88 8.47
CA ASP A 63 -5.47 2.11 8.27
C ASP A 63 -6.24 1.88 9.59
N PRO A 64 -7.12 2.81 10.01
CA PRO A 64 -7.85 2.66 11.27
C PRO A 64 -8.87 1.52 11.25
N ASN A 65 -9.26 1.02 10.07
CA ASN A 65 -10.16 -0.12 9.93
C ASN A 65 -9.66 -1.10 8.84
N PRO A 66 -8.64 -1.91 9.18
CA PRO A 66 -8.00 -2.80 8.22
C PRO A 66 -8.95 -3.91 7.72
N GLU A 67 -9.90 -4.36 8.52
CA GLU A 67 -10.90 -5.36 8.12
C GLU A 67 -11.84 -4.82 7.05
N LEU A 68 -12.35 -3.60 7.23
CA LEU A 68 -13.24 -2.97 6.26
C LEU A 68 -12.52 -2.72 4.94
N LYS A 69 -11.29 -2.20 4.97
CA LYS A 69 -10.48 -2.02 3.76
C LYS A 69 -10.29 -3.33 2.99
N ARG A 70 -9.97 -4.42 3.70
CA ARG A 70 -9.83 -5.75 3.08
C ARG A 70 -11.14 -6.26 2.46
N ALA A 71 -12.28 -6.02 3.12
CA ALA A 71 -13.58 -6.38 2.59
C ALA A 71 -13.92 -5.61 1.30
N LEU A 72 -13.66 -4.30 1.28
CA LEU A 72 -13.89 -3.44 0.12
C LEU A 72 -13.01 -3.83 -1.08
N ILE A 73 -11.73 -4.14 -0.85
CA ILE A 73 -10.81 -4.59 -1.91
C ILE A 73 -11.35 -5.87 -2.56
N ARG A 74 -11.75 -6.86 -1.75
CA ARG A 74 -12.32 -8.12 -2.27
C ARG A 74 -13.58 -7.89 -3.09
N GLN A 75 -14.52 -7.08 -2.58
CA GLN A 75 -15.74 -6.75 -3.33
C GLN A 75 -15.42 -6.06 -4.66
N LYS A 76 -14.47 -5.14 -4.68
CA LYS A 76 -14.05 -4.44 -5.90
C LYS A 76 -13.40 -5.38 -6.92
N GLU A 77 -12.58 -6.32 -6.46
CA GLU A 77 -11.97 -7.36 -7.30
C GLU A 77 -13.02 -8.30 -7.90
N GLU A 78 -13.98 -8.75 -7.09
CA GLU A 78 -15.11 -9.59 -7.54
C GLU A 78 -15.98 -8.86 -8.57
N GLN A 79 -16.31 -7.59 -8.32
CA GLN A 79 -17.06 -6.75 -9.27
C GLN A 79 -16.32 -6.59 -10.59
N ARG A 80 -15.02 -6.27 -10.55
CA ARG A 80 -14.19 -6.11 -11.76
C ARG A 80 -14.09 -7.42 -12.56
N LEU A 81 -13.99 -8.56 -11.88
CA LEU A 81 -13.97 -9.87 -12.53
C LEU A 81 -15.33 -10.20 -13.16
N ALA A 82 -16.43 -9.94 -12.46
CA ALA A 82 -17.77 -10.16 -12.95
C ALA A 82 -18.08 -9.29 -14.19
N GLU A 83 -17.67 -8.03 -14.17
CA GLU A 83 -17.77 -7.11 -15.31
C GLU A 83 -16.98 -7.62 -16.51
N LYS A 84 -15.70 -7.97 -16.32
CA LYS A 84 -14.85 -8.52 -17.39
C LYS A 84 -15.42 -9.82 -17.97
N ASN A 85 -16.01 -10.67 -17.14
CA ASN A 85 -16.63 -11.92 -17.59
C ASN A 85 -17.91 -11.66 -18.40
N ARG A 86 -18.73 -10.68 -18.00
CA ARG A 86 -19.92 -10.26 -18.77
C ARG A 86 -19.53 -9.69 -20.12
N GLU A 87 -18.57 -8.77 -20.15
CA GLU A 87 -18.06 -8.17 -21.39
C GLU A 87 -17.52 -9.24 -22.34
N ARG A 88 -16.74 -10.20 -21.81
CA ARG A 88 -16.21 -11.32 -22.61
C ARG A 88 -17.33 -12.19 -23.19
N ALA A 89 -18.39 -12.48 -22.42
CA ALA A 89 -19.51 -13.28 -22.89
C ALA A 89 -20.33 -12.56 -23.96
N GLU A 90 -20.54 -11.25 -23.82
CA GLU A 90 -21.22 -10.42 -24.83
C GLU A 90 -20.43 -10.36 -26.14
N LEU A 91 -19.11 -10.19 -26.07
CA LEU A 91 -18.23 -10.21 -27.24
C LEU A 91 -18.28 -11.57 -27.96
N GLU A 92 -18.25 -12.67 -27.20
CA GLU A 92 -18.33 -14.03 -27.75
C GLU A 92 -19.70 -14.30 -28.42
N ALA A 93 -20.80 -13.80 -27.83
CA ALA A 93 -22.13 -13.90 -28.42
C ALA A 93 -22.22 -13.13 -29.76
N LYS A 94 -21.72 -11.89 -29.80
CA LYS A 94 -21.68 -11.09 -31.04
C LYS A 94 -20.84 -11.76 -32.13
N LEU A 95 -19.67 -12.30 -31.77
CA LEU A 95 -18.80 -13.02 -32.71
C LEU A 95 -19.45 -14.30 -33.27
N ARG A 96 -20.36 -14.91 -32.48
CA ARG A 96 -21.12 -16.09 -32.88
C ARG A 96 -22.28 -15.74 -33.81
N GLU A 97 -22.90 -14.57 -33.65
CA GLU A 97 -23.97 -14.09 -34.53
C GLU A 97 -23.45 -13.59 -35.90
N GLU A 98 -22.19 -13.17 -35.99
CA GLU A 98 -21.54 -12.73 -37.25
C GLU A 98 -21.00 -13.88 -38.13
N ARG A 99 -21.15 -15.15 -37.74
CA ARG A 99 -20.71 -16.35 -38.48
C ARG A 99 -21.88 -17.13 -39.08
#